data_AF-A0A357CBJ8-F1
#
_entry.id   AF-A0A357CBJ8-F1
#
_cell.length_a   1.000
_cell.length_b   1.000
_cell.length_c   1.000
_cell.angle_alpha   90.00
_cell.angle_beta   90.00
_cell.angle_gamma   90.00
#
_symmetry.space_group_name_H-M   'P 1'
#
loop_
_entity.id
_entity.type
_entity.pdbx_description
1 polymer ?
#
loop_
_entity_poly.entity_id
_entity_poly.type
_entity_poly.pdbx_seq_one_letter_code
_entity_poly.pdbx_strand_id
1 'polypeptide(L)'
;IFDERTLKGELNWCGTQFPTHADAQEASMGLFEYEDFVYNACLLDKEDPVAEWRKIDAIQARIVKYLDTKKQFRIQAQDTDLTFSAAGRKWVNCSGQNNFPDGEVFTSPIENTVNGKIRFSFPGIYAGRAIEDIQLEFKDGKVVGASAAQG
;
A
#
# COMPACT_ATOMS: atom_id res chain seq x y z
N ILE A 1 -3.97 4.73 24.13
CA ILE A 1 -4.04 3.28 24.46
C ILE A 1 -3.86 2.41 23.22
N PHE A 2 -4.71 2.52 22.18
CA PHE A 2 -4.54 1.73 20.95
C PHE A 2 -3.21 2.02 20.24
N ASP A 3 -2.99 3.26 19.79
CA ASP A 3 -1.76 3.65 19.06
C ASP A 3 -0.49 3.35 19.85
N GLU A 4 -0.49 3.67 21.14
CA GLU A 4 0.65 3.44 22.03
C GLU A 4 1.06 1.96 22.08
N ARG A 5 0.08 1.05 22.20
CA ARG A 5 0.34 -0.39 22.27
C ARG A 5 0.72 -0.97 20.91
N THR A 6 0.13 -0.46 19.83
CA THR A 6 0.51 -0.83 18.46
C THR A 6 1.96 -0.43 18.16
N LEU A 7 2.36 0.80 18.50
CA LEU A 7 3.73 1.28 18.31
C LEU A 7 4.76 0.51 19.15
N LYS A 8 4.36 0.02 20.33
CA LYS A 8 5.20 -0.83 21.19
C LYS A 8 5.21 -2.32 20.79
N GLY A 9 4.36 -2.75 19.86
CA GLY A 9 4.20 -4.16 19.50
C GLY A 9 3.52 -5.01 20.58
N GLU A 10 2.80 -4.40 21.52
CA GLU A 10 2.12 -5.06 22.65
C GLU A 10 0.65 -5.43 22.33
N LEU A 11 0.20 -5.11 21.13
CA LEU A 11 -1.14 -5.41 20.63
C LEU A 11 -1.02 -6.11 19.29
N ASN A 12 -1.55 -7.33 19.22
CA ASN A 12 -1.80 -7.99 17.94
C ASN A 12 -3.02 -7.34 17.31
N TRP A 13 -2.87 -6.89 16.08
CA TRP A 13 -3.93 -6.28 15.29
C TRP A 13 -3.84 -6.77 13.85
N CYS A 14 -5.00 -6.93 13.22
CA CYS A 14 -5.10 -7.23 11.79
C CYS A 14 -6.28 -6.45 11.22
N GLY A 15 -6.03 -5.63 10.20
CA GLY A 15 -7.05 -5.00 9.38
C GLY A 15 -7.48 -5.93 8.27
N THR A 16 -8.79 -6.11 8.09
CA THR A 16 -9.34 -6.94 7.01
C THR A 16 -10.60 -6.33 6.44
N GLN A 17 -10.92 -6.71 5.21
CA GLN A 17 -12.20 -6.37 4.59
C GLN A 17 -13.19 -7.52 4.77
N PHE A 18 -14.42 -7.20 5.20
CA PHE A 18 -15.56 -8.10 5.08
C PHE A 18 -16.51 -7.53 4.02
N PRO A 19 -16.94 -8.32 3.03
CA PRO A 19 -17.82 -7.83 1.96
C PRO A 19 -19.16 -7.30 2.49
N THR A 20 -19.54 -6.09 2.07
CA THR A 20 -20.87 -5.53 2.32
C THR A 20 -21.51 -5.02 1.03
N HIS A 21 -22.83 -4.81 1.06
CA HIS A 21 -23.53 -4.18 -0.07
C HIS A 21 -22.99 -2.79 -0.42
N ALA A 22 -22.55 -2.02 0.58
CA ALA A 22 -22.00 -0.69 0.36
C ALA A 22 -20.64 -0.76 -0.35
N ASP A 23 -19.77 -1.68 0.08
CA ASP A 23 -18.46 -1.88 -0.57
C ASP A 23 -18.61 -2.41 -2.01
N ALA A 24 -19.53 -3.36 -2.22
CA ALA A 24 -19.84 -3.87 -3.56
C ALA A 24 -20.37 -2.75 -4.48
N GLN A 25 -21.23 -1.87 -3.94
CA GLN A 25 -21.72 -0.71 -4.68
C GLN A 25 -20.59 0.27 -5.02
N GLU A 26 -19.69 0.56 -4.08
CA GLU A 26 -18.51 1.42 -4.32
C GLU A 26 -17.58 0.82 -5.38
N ALA A 27 -17.37 -0.51 -5.35
CA ALA A 27 -16.59 -1.25 -6.33
C ALA A 27 -17.29 -1.44 -7.68
N SER A 28 -18.54 -0.98 -7.83
CA SER A 28 -19.37 -1.21 -9.03
C SER A 28 -19.57 -2.69 -9.37
N MET A 29 -19.69 -3.54 -8.35
CA MET A 29 -19.85 -5.00 -8.44
C MET A 29 -21.17 -5.47 -7.81
N GLY A 30 -21.61 -6.67 -8.19
CA GLY A 30 -22.62 -7.40 -7.41
C GLY A 30 -22.04 -7.88 -6.07
N LEU A 31 -22.88 -8.08 -5.03
CA LEU A 31 -22.38 -8.53 -3.72
C LEU A 31 -21.58 -9.83 -3.82
N PHE A 32 -22.10 -10.86 -4.50
CA PHE A 32 -21.41 -12.14 -4.63
C PHE A 32 -20.10 -12.03 -5.44
N GLU A 33 -20.08 -11.17 -6.46
CA GLU A 33 -18.87 -10.90 -7.23
C GLU A 33 -17.80 -10.20 -6.38
N TYR A 34 -18.22 -9.25 -5.53
CA TYR A 34 -17.34 -8.57 -4.60
C TYR A 34 -16.85 -9.50 -3.48
N GLU A 35 -17.70 -10.40 -2.99
CA GLU A 35 -17.32 -11.47 -2.06
C GLU A 35 -16.21 -12.33 -2.64
N ASP A 36 -16.42 -12.85 -3.86
CA ASP A 36 -15.42 -13.65 -4.56
C ASP A 36 -14.13 -12.84 -4.77
N PHE A 37 -14.22 -11.57 -5.15
CA PHE A 37 -13.06 -10.68 -5.31
C PHE A 37 -12.25 -10.57 -4.01
N VAL A 38 -12.89 -10.24 -2.88
CA VAL A 38 -12.22 -10.09 -1.58
C VAL A 38 -11.63 -11.42 -1.11
N TYR A 39 -12.38 -12.52 -1.21
CA TYR A 39 -11.90 -13.83 -0.75
C TYR A 39 -10.77 -14.38 -1.60
N ASN A 40 -10.81 -14.16 -2.91
CA ASN A 40 -9.70 -14.52 -3.81
C ASN A 40 -8.45 -13.67 -3.54
N ALA A 41 -8.61 -12.37 -3.23
CA ALA A 41 -7.48 -11.52 -2.82
C ALA A 41 -6.85 -12.02 -1.50
N CYS A 42 -7.66 -12.59 -0.60
CA CYS A 42 -7.23 -13.26 0.62
C CYS A 42 -6.68 -14.68 0.41
N LEU A 43 -6.69 -15.19 -0.82
CA LEU A 43 -6.30 -16.56 -1.21
C LEU A 43 -7.15 -17.66 -0.57
N LEU A 44 -8.39 -17.35 -0.18
CA LEU A 44 -9.29 -18.29 0.48
C LEU A 44 -9.90 -19.32 -0.49
N ASP A 45 -9.71 -19.15 -1.79
CA ASP A 45 -10.05 -20.11 -2.84
C ASP A 45 -9.03 -21.24 -2.97
N LYS A 46 -7.88 -21.14 -2.29
CA LYS A 46 -6.79 -22.11 -2.34
C LYS A 46 -7.03 -23.23 -1.34
N GLU A 47 -6.53 -24.43 -1.66
CA GLU A 47 -6.66 -25.61 -0.79
C GLU A 47 -5.99 -25.41 0.58
N ASP A 48 -4.82 -24.76 0.61
CA ASP A 48 -4.12 -24.36 1.82
C ASP A 48 -3.70 -22.87 1.73
N PRO A 49 -4.60 -21.93 2.11
CA PRO A 49 -4.31 -20.50 2.07
C PRO A 49 -3.10 -20.13 2.93
N VAL A 50 -2.88 -20.84 4.05
CA VAL A 50 -1.74 -20.59 4.94
C VAL A 50 -0.43 -20.93 4.25
N ALA A 51 -0.37 -22.04 3.51
CA ALA A 51 0.80 -22.36 2.70
C ALA A 51 1.04 -21.33 1.60
N GLU A 52 -0.01 -20.79 0.96
CA GLU A 52 0.15 -19.75 -0.06
C GLU A 52 0.70 -18.44 0.51
N TRP A 53 0.19 -17.98 1.66
CA TRP A 53 0.73 -16.80 2.34
C TRP A 53 2.19 -17.00 2.77
N ARG A 54 2.57 -18.20 3.21
CA ARG A 54 3.99 -18.53 3.51
C ARG A 54 4.88 -18.50 2.26
N LYS A 55 4.35 -18.86 1.08
CA LYS A 55 5.08 -18.74 -0.19
C LYS A 55 5.28 -17.28 -0.56
N ILE A 56 4.24 -16.45 -0.43
CA ILE A 56 4.30 -15.01 -0.65
C ILE A 56 5.34 -14.37 0.29
N ASP A 57 5.31 -14.71 1.57
CA ASP A 57 6.30 -14.27 2.56
C ASP A 57 7.74 -14.59 2.11
N ALA A 58 8.00 -15.83 1.70
CA ALA A 58 9.32 -16.26 1.26
C ALA A 58 9.79 -15.55 -0.03
N ILE A 59 8.88 -15.21 -0.93
CA ILE A 59 9.18 -14.46 -2.16
C ILE A 59 9.53 -13.01 -1.80
N GLN A 60 8.68 -12.34 -1.04
CA GLN A 60 8.88 -10.95 -0.62
C GLN A 60 10.11 -10.79 0.29
N ALA A 61 10.46 -11.77 1.11
CA ALA A 61 11.70 -11.76 1.92
C ALA A 61 12.96 -11.60 1.04
N ARG A 62 12.96 -12.15 -0.18
CA ARG A 62 14.06 -11.96 -1.14
C ARG A 62 14.08 -10.53 -1.69
N ILE A 63 12.90 -9.94 -1.91
CA ILE A 63 12.73 -8.55 -2.34
C ILE A 63 13.23 -7.60 -1.24
N VAL A 64 12.80 -7.81 0.01
CA VAL A 64 13.28 -7.06 1.19
C VAL A 64 14.81 -7.09 1.27
N LYS A 65 15.41 -8.29 1.21
CA LYS A 65 16.87 -8.43 1.25
C LYS A 65 17.56 -7.67 0.12
N TYR A 66 16.97 -7.64 -1.07
CA TYR A 66 17.51 -6.87 -2.19
C TYR A 66 17.39 -5.37 -1.95
N LEU A 67 16.23 -4.89 -1.53
CA LEU A 67 15.93 -3.47 -1.33
C LEU A 67 16.70 -2.88 -0.14
N ASP A 68 16.99 -3.66 0.90
CA ASP A 68 17.86 -3.28 2.02
C ASP A 68 19.29 -2.92 1.58
N THR A 69 19.73 -3.39 0.40
CA THR A 69 21.03 -3.00 -0.17
C THR A 69 21.00 -1.66 -0.89
N LYS A 70 19.82 -1.09 -1.13
CA LYS A 70 19.60 0.12 -1.92
C LYS A 70 19.33 1.30 -1.01
N LYS A 71 19.74 2.48 -1.47
CA LYS A 71 19.60 3.73 -0.72
C LYS A 71 18.86 4.81 -1.48
N GLN A 72 19.00 4.84 -2.79
CA GLN A 72 18.42 5.87 -3.66
C GLN A 72 17.42 5.22 -4.61
N PHE A 73 16.27 5.86 -4.76
CA PHE A 73 15.17 5.36 -5.56
C PHE A 73 14.73 6.45 -6.53
N ARG A 74 14.38 6.03 -7.75
CA ARG A 74 13.74 6.87 -8.76
C ARG A 74 12.58 6.09 -9.34
N ILE A 75 11.37 6.64 -9.21
CA ILE A 75 10.16 6.09 -9.80
C ILE A 75 9.89 6.88 -11.07
N GLN A 76 9.84 6.19 -12.20
CA GLN A 76 9.57 6.80 -13.50
C GLN A 76 8.37 6.13 -14.16
N ALA A 77 7.41 6.94 -14.56
CA ALA A 77 6.27 6.54 -15.38
C ALA A 77 5.77 7.77 -16.16
N GLN A 78 4.68 7.63 -16.89
CA GLN A 78 4.01 8.79 -17.49
C GLN A 78 3.63 9.79 -16.40
N ASP A 79 4.03 11.06 -16.57
CA ASP A 79 3.80 12.16 -15.63
C ASP A 79 4.31 11.91 -14.19
N THR A 80 5.23 10.96 -14.02
CA THR A 80 5.87 10.63 -12.74
C THR A 80 7.37 10.54 -12.92
N ASP A 81 8.10 11.35 -12.17
CA ASP A 81 9.55 11.26 -12.01
C ASP A 81 9.86 11.72 -10.57
N LEU A 82 9.89 10.75 -9.65
CA LEU A 82 10.04 10.99 -8.22
C LEU A 82 11.33 10.34 -7.73
N THR A 83 12.14 11.09 -7.00
CA THR A 83 13.39 10.63 -6.40
C THR A 83 13.33 10.74 -4.89
N PHE A 84 13.92 9.78 -4.18
CA PHE A 84 14.06 9.83 -2.73
C PHE A 84 15.16 8.89 -2.23
N SER A 85 15.62 9.13 -1.00
CA SER A 85 16.50 8.23 -0.27
C SER A 85 15.70 7.38 0.72
N ALA A 86 16.09 6.13 0.92
CA ALA A 86 15.67 5.30 2.05
C ALA A 86 16.90 4.80 2.86
N ALA A 87 18.01 5.54 2.81
CA ALA A 87 19.24 5.15 3.48
C ALA A 87 19.05 4.94 4.99
N GLY A 88 19.38 3.73 5.48
CA GLY A 88 19.23 3.39 6.89
C GLY A 88 17.81 3.02 7.31
N ARG A 89 16.84 3.01 6.39
CA ARG A 89 15.50 2.49 6.61
C ARG A 89 15.50 0.98 6.40
N LYS A 90 14.51 0.31 7.00
CA LYS A 90 14.29 -1.13 6.83
C LYS A 90 13.10 -1.33 5.92
N TRP A 91 13.22 -2.27 5.00
CA TRP A 91 12.07 -2.73 4.23
C TRP A 91 11.30 -3.78 5.03
N VAL A 92 9.99 -3.65 5.04
CA VAL A 92 9.07 -4.50 5.80
C VAL A 92 8.30 -5.37 4.83
N ASN A 93 8.20 -6.65 5.19
CA ASN A 93 7.39 -7.62 4.46
C ASN A 93 5.96 -7.62 4.99
N CYS A 94 4.98 -7.59 4.10
CA CYS A 94 3.56 -7.69 4.44
C CYS A 94 2.96 -8.90 3.74
N SER A 95 2.73 -9.96 4.51
CA SER A 95 2.29 -11.27 4.03
C SER A 95 1.12 -11.82 4.86
N GLY A 96 0.22 -10.94 5.32
CA GLY A 96 -1.03 -11.35 5.97
C GLY A 96 -1.02 -11.27 7.50
N GLN A 97 -0.03 -10.59 8.11
CA GLN A 97 0.10 -10.51 9.58
C GLN A 97 -0.70 -9.35 10.19
N ASN A 98 -0.68 -8.19 9.53
CA ASN A 98 -1.30 -6.96 10.01
C ASN A 98 -2.36 -6.41 9.05
N ASN A 99 -2.23 -6.68 7.75
CA ASN A 99 -3.26 -6.44 6.74
C ASN A 99 -3.69 -7.79 6.15
N PHE A 100 -4.96 -7.94 5.80
CA PHE A 100 -5.50 -9.11 5.10
C PHE A 100 -6.67 -8.70 4.19
N PRO A 101 -6.56 -8.78 2.85
CA PRO A 101 -5.42 -9.27 2.09
C PRO A 101 -4.20 -8.34 2.21
N ASP A 102 -3.07 -8.85 1.75
CA ASP A 102 -1.77 -8.20 1.83
C ASP A 102 -0.95 -8.44 0.56
N GLY A 103 0.28 -7.93 0.49
CA GLY A 103 1.18 -8.24 -0.64
C GLY A 103 2.22 -7.17 -0.93
N GLU A 104 2.28 -6.10 -0.14
CA GLU A 104 3.27 -5.05 -0.32
C GLU A 104 4.62 -5.37 0.35
N VAL A 105 5.67 -4.71 -0.16
CA VAL A 105 6.95 -4.57 0.54
C VAL A 105 7.20 -3.07 0.65
N PHE A 106 7.23 -2.54 1.87
CA PHE A 106 7.20 -1.10 2.09
C PHE A 106 8.34 -0.58 2.98
N THR A 107 8.62 0.71 2.86
CA THR A 107 9.53 1.47 3.72
C THR A 107 9.06 2.93 3.75
N SER A 108 9.58 3.72 4.69
CA SER A 108 9.48 5.18 4.62
C SER A 108 10.66 5.78 3.85
N PRO A 109 10.48 6.89 3.11
CA PRO A 109 11.60 7.68 2.62
C PRO A 109 12.30 8.43 3.77
N ILE A 110 13.49 8.99 3.50
CA ILE A 110 14.06 10.06 4.31
C ILE A 110 13.32 11.35 3.96
N GLU A 111 12.73 11.94 4.98
CA GLU A 111 11.63 12.91 4.90
C GLU A 111 11.98 14.08 4.00
N ASN A 112 13.18 14.63 4.11
CA ASN A 112 13.64 15.82 3.37
C ASN A 112 14.34 15.49 2.03
N THR A 113 14.28 14.25 1.55
CA THR A 113 14.99 13.83 0.32
C THR A 113 14.08 13.64 -0.88
N VAL A 114 12.76 13.72 -0.68
CA VAL A 114 11.78 13.50 -1.75
C VAL A 114 11.75 14.72 -2.69
N ASN A 115 11.99 14.49 -3.97
CA ASN A 115 12.00 15.51 -5.01
C ASN A 115 11.40 14.98 -6.32
N GLY A 116 10.66 15.82 -7.03
CA GLY A 116 10.09 15.50 -8.34
C GLY A 116 8.57 15.46 -8.35
N LYS A 117 7.99 14.69 -9.27
CA LYS A 117 6.54 14.65 -9.51
C LYS A 117 6.01 13.23 -9.45
N ILE A 118 4.80 13.07 -8.95
CA ILE A 118 4.07 11.80 -8.96
C ILE A 118 2.62 12.05 -9.36
N ARG A 119 2.10 11.17 -10.21
CA ARG A 119 0.71 11.12 -10.64
C ARG A 119 0.09 9.79 -10.21
N PHE A 120 -1.07 9.87 -9.57
CA PHE A 120 -1.84 8.69 -9.20
C PHE A 120 -2.92 8.45 -10.26
N SER A 121 -2.82 7.31 -10.95
CA SER A 121 -3.78 6.90 -11.99
C SER A 121 -5.04 6.25 -11.43
N PHE A 122 -5.03 5.86 -10.15
CA PHE A 122 -6.19 5.32 -9.44
C PHE A 122 -6.77 6.38 -8.51
N PRO A 123 -8.10 6.42 -8.33
CA PRO A 123 -8.73 7.39 -7.45
C PRO A 123 -8.31 7.17 -6.00
N GLY A 124 -8.03 8.26 -5.29
CA GLY A 124 -7.87 8.25 -3.83
C GLY A 124 -9.22 8.47 -3.17
N ILE A 125 -9.62 7.60 -2.24
CA ILE A 125 -10.83 7.82 -1.44
C ILE A 125 -10.44 8.55 -0.16
N TYR A 126 -10.95 9.77 0.03
CA TYR A 126 -10.75 10.55 1.25
C TYR A 126 -12.09 11.04 1.79
N ALA A 127 -12.40 10.68 3.04
CA ALA A 127 -13.65 11.04 3.70
C ALA A 127 -14.91 10.74 2.85
N GLY A 128 -14.92 9.59 2.17
CA GLY A 128 -16.03 9.15 1.31
C GLY A 128 -16.14 9.86 -0.04
N ARG A 129 -15.11 10.61 -0.45
CA ARG A 129 -15.04 11.26 -1.76
C ARG A 129 -13.89 10.68 -2.58
N ALA A 130 -14.19 10.31 -3.82
CA ALA A 130 -13.19 9.97 -4.80
C ALA A 130 -12.49 11.24 -5.31
N ILE A 131 -11.17 11.23 -5.24
CA ILE A 131 -10.29 12.25 -5.81
C ILE A 131 -9.56 11.60 -6.97
N GLU A 132 -9.72 12.16 -8.17
CA GLU A 132 -9.22 11.59 -9.42
C GLU A 132 -8.03 12.39 -9.97
N ASP A 133 -7.12 11.68 -10.63
CA ASP A 133 -5.93 12.24 -11.27
C ASP A 133 -5.07 13.12 -10.34
N ILE A 134 -4.78 12.61 -9.14
CA ILE A 134 -3.97 13.33 -8.15
C ILE A 134 -2.55 13.49 -8.69
N GLN A 135 -2.06 14.73 -8.73
CA GLN A 135 -0.69 15.06 -9.10
C GLN A 135 -0.05 15.88 -7.98
N LEU A 136 1.12 15.45 -7.53
CA LEU A 136 1.89 16.10 -6.48
C LEU A 136 3.30 16.43 -6.97
N GLU A 137 3.76 17.64 -6.67
CA GLU A 137 5.13 18.08 -6.88
C GLU A 137 5.84 18.27 -5.54
N PHE A 138 7.01 17.65 -5.41
CA PHE A 138 7.82 17.64 -4.20
C PHE A 138 9.13 18.39 -4.38
N LYS A 139 9.49 19.15 -3.35
CA LYS A 139 10.81 19.75 -3.19
C LYS A 139 11.27 19.61 -1.74
N ASP A 140 12.45 19.04 -1.53
CA ASP A 140 13.07 18.84 -0.22
C ASP A 140 12.11 18.19 0.80
N GLY A 141 11.34 17.20 0.36
CA GLY A 141 10.37 16.50 1.20
C GLY A 141 9.00 17.14 1.33
N LYS A 142 8.81 18.34 0.78
CA LYS A 142 7.57 19.11 0.93
C LYS A 142 6.79 19.11 -0.37
N VAL A 143 5.47 18.96 -0.25
CA VAL A 143 4.55 19.22 -1.36
C VAL A 143 4.57 20.71 -1.65
N VAL A 144 5.03 21.08 -2.84
CA VAL A 144 5.07 22.47 -3.34
C VAL A 144 4.04 22.74 -4.45
N GLY A 145 3.44 21.68 -4.98
CA GLY A 145 2.33 21.74 -5.92
C GLY A 145 1.40 20.55 -5.73
N ALA A 146 0.10 20.78 -5.82
CA ALA A 146 -0.91 19.74 -5.76
C ALA A 146 -2.08 20.09 -6.69
N SER A 147 -2.54 19.14 -7.48
CA SER A 147 -3.72 19.26 -8.33
C SER A 147 -4.44 17.92 -8.44
N ALA A 148 -5.73 17.97 -8.77
CA ALA A 148 -6.55 16.82 -9.09
C ALA A 148 -7.53 17.22 -10.21
N ALA A 149 -7.98 16.27 -11.01
CA ALA A 149 -9.03 16.53 -12.00
C ALA A 149 -10.41 16.70 -11.34
N GLN A 150 -10.64 15.98 -10.23
CA GLN A 150 -11.89 15.99 -9.47
C GLN A 150 -11.60 15.67 -8.00
N GLY A 151 -12.38 16.25 -7.07
CA GLY A 151 -12.29 15.98 -5.62
C GLY A 151 -12.38 17.22 -4.74
#